data_AF-A0A2N2IMT9-F1
#
_entry.id   AF-A0A2N2IMT9-F1
#
_cell.length_a   1.000
_cell.length_b   1.000
_cell.length_c   1.000
_cell.angle_alpha   90.00
_cell.angle_beta   90.00
_cell.angle_gamma   90.00
#
_symmetry.space_group_name_H-M   'P 1'
#
loop_
_entity.id
_entity.type
_entity.pdbx_description
1 polymer ?
#
loop_
_entity_poly.entity_id
_entity_poly.type
_entity_poly.pdbx_seq_one_letter_code
_entity_poly.pdbx_strand_id
1 'polypeptide(L)'
;MWASDCKPDVMTRLKRMHKSAMEDLDQMEFASAKKTLEDAISMARRELCDETLEYANILVDLGIMYITDPDSPDESRGRLRFKSALKVNPCAKINPDLANPKLVKMLDDERSKAGVTCKEGAGPKDPGPSDPGPKDPGPKDPGPANPPADEEDTGPEPQRIEHEVPDEAPASTALTLKCRAPKAGGVSKVVIYYRKSGETDYTAAEMSNFSGFSWKVTIPRDDIKGTVFQYYIAALGDNNKPVMANGNSGAPNIISLTKAAGGTPSDEECDPLNPASCKKNGTPGPDPGPKTPSDIKWHLNLGGRWGAGYLSTSMCSFMAPPTDASICDGKGVHIQTPGFAFGEMGGELGLHYFISDSVSLGLDAKAGFVTTDYAEDGSPYGVGFSGLGKVRWFLTGRKELFRPYMGGVLGGGLMWHSWQVDENLGKTDIFQHGFIMAGATFGFQVGSPTAAFYINLDAIGIFPQQATFHIDISAGLVLAF
;
A
#
# COMPACT_ATOMS: atom_id res chain seq x y z
N MET A 1 -6.36 36.53 -7.86
CA MET A 1 -6.78 36.62 -6.45
C MET A 1 -6.84 35.19 -5.97
N TRP A 2 -5.72 34.63 -5.54
CA TRP A 2 -5.61 33.24 -5.08
C TRP A 2 -5.12 33.30 -3.65
N ALA A 3 -6.05 33.36 -2.70
CA ALA A 3 -5.74 33.05 -1.32
C ALA A 3 -5.90 31.54 -1.23
N SER A 4 -4.78 30.81 -1.10
CA SER A 4 -4.82 29.36 -0.96
C SER A 4 -5.52 29.02 0.36
N ASP A 5 -6.63 28.30 0.29
CA ASP A 5 -7.33 27.71 1.46
C ASP A 5 -6.50 26.61 2.16
N CYS A 6 -5.27 26.38 1.69
CA CYS A 6 -4.33 25.43 2.25
C CYS A 6 -3.87 25.86 3.65
N LYS A 7 -4.03 24.97 4.63
CA LYS A 7 -3.63 25.23 6.01
C LYS A 7 -2.09 25.24 6.15
N PRO A 8 -1.50 26.13 6.98
CA PRO A 8 -0.04 26.24 7.12
C PRO A 8 0.66 24.96 7.61
N ASP A 9 0.00 24.17 8.46
CA ASP A 9 0.51 22.89 8.96
C ASP A 9 0.57 21.84 7.85
N VAL A 10 -0.45 21.79 6.99
CA VAL A 10 -0.48 20.91 5.82
C VAL A 10 0.59 21.32 4.82
N MET A 11 0.76 22.62 4.57
CA MET A 11 1.83 23.12 3.69
C MET A 11 3.21 22.76 4.22
N THR A 12 3.43 22.85 5.54
CA THR A 12 4.69 22.44 6.18
C THR A 12 4.94 20.94 6.01
N ARG A 13 3.90 20.12 6.12
CA ARG A 13 3.98 18.68 5.89
C ARG A 13 4.25 18.34 4.43
N LEU A 14 3.59 19.04 3.49
CA LEU A 14 3.78 18.87 2.06
C LEU A 14 5.23 19.14 1.64
N LYS A 15 5.81 20.26 2.10
CA LYS A 15 7.23 20.60 1.90
C LYS A 15 8.17 19.55 2.48
N ARG A 16 7.84 18.99 3.66
CA ARG A 16 8.64 17.93 4.28
C ARG A 16 8.63 16.65 3.46
N MET A 17 7.47 16.24 2.96
CA MET A 17 7.36 15.06 2.10
C MET A 17 8.09 15.25 0.78
N HIS A 18 7.97 16.44 0.19
CA HIS A 18 8.71 16.77 -1.01
C HIS A 18 10.22 16.68 -0.78
N LYS A 19 10.73 17.30 0.30
CA LYS A 19 12.14 17.20 0.68
C LYS A 19 12.58 15.75 0.91
N SER A 20 11.81 14.97 1.65
CA SER A 20 12.10 13.55 1.93
C SER A 20 12.19 12.73 0.64
N ALA A 21 11.30 12.96 -0.33
CA ALA A 21 11.36 12.27 -1.61
C ALA A 21 12.62 12.62 -2.42
N MET A 22 13.11 13.86 -2.32
CA MET A 22 14.34 14.27 -2.97
C MET A 22 15.58 13.68 -2.27
N GLU A 23 15.55 13.55 -0.95
CA GLU A 23 16.58 12.82 -0.19
C GLU A 23 16.63 11.34 -0.57
N ASP A 24 15.48 10.69 -0.73
CA ASP A 24 15.40 9.31 -1.21
C ASP A 24 15.96 9.19 -2.64
N LEU A 25 15.66 10.17 -3.51
CA LEU A 25 16.19 10.20 -4.87
C LEU A 25 17.72 10.32 -4.89
N ASP A 26 18.29 11.16 -4.03
CA ASP A 26 19.74 11.30 -3.87
C ASP A 26 20.40 10.00 -3.37
N GLN A 27 19.67 9.20 -2.60
CA GLN A 27 20.08 7.87 -2.15
C GLN A 27 19.84 6.76 -3.19
N MET A 28 19.38 7.09 -4.40
CA MET A 28 18.99 6.15 -5.45
C MET A 28 17.79 5.26 -5.08
N GLU A 29 17.01 5.63 -4.07
CA GLU A 29 15.78 4.94 -3.65
C GLU A 29 14.58 5.42 -4.49
N PHE A 30 14.65 5.20 -5.81
CA PHE A 30 13.65 5.69 -6.78
C PHE A 30 12.21 5.27 -6.45
N ALA A 31 12.01 4.03 -6.00
CA ALA A 31 10.70 3.51 -5.65
C ALA A 31 10.10 4.21 -4.42
N SER A 32 10.92 4.48 -3.40
CA SER A 32 10.51 5.23 -2.20
C SER A 32 10.17 6.67 -2.54
N ALA A 33 11.06 7.34 -3.27
CA ALA A 33 10.88 8.73 -3.70
C ALA A 33 9.57 8.92 -4.48
N LYS A 34 9.31 8.05 -5.46
CA LYS A 34 8.09 8.06 -6.28
C LYS A 34 6.84 7.89 -5.43
N LYS A 35 6.85 6.92 -4.52
CA LYS A 35 5.73 6.66 -3.60
C LYS A 35 5.47 7.87 -2.70
N THR A 36 6.52 8.47 -2.14
CA THR A 36 6.41 9.66 -1.27
C THR A 36 5.82 10.85 -2.02
N LEU A 37 6.19 11.09 -3.28
CA LEU A 37 5.57 12.14 -4.11
C LEU A 37 4.10 11.84 -4.45
N GLU A 38 3.74 10.58 -4.71
CA GLU A 38 2.35 10.17 -4.95
C GLU A 38 1.47 10.35 -3.71
N ASP A 39 1.99 10.03 -2.53
CA ASP A 39 1.34 10.26 -1.24
C ASP A 39 1.20 11.77 -0.96
N ALA A 40 2.21 12.56 -1.31
CA ALA A 40 2.19 14.02 -1.19
C ALA A 40 1.09 14.65 -2.07
N ILE A 41 0.95 14.19 -3.33
CA ILE A 41 -0.14 14.62 -4.24
C ILE A 41 -1.50 14.24 -3.65
N SER A 42 -1.63 13.03 -3.14
CA SER A 42 -2.88 12.53 -2.55
C SER A 42 -3.27 13.31 -1.30
N MET A 43 -2.30 13.72 -0.48
CA MET A 43 -2.53 14.63 0.65
C MET A 43 -2.93 16.02 0.19
N ALA A 44 -2.18 16.62 -0.74
CA ALA A 44 -2.45 17.98 -1.22
C ALA A 44 -3.86 18.10 -1.80
N ARG A 45 -4.35 17.11 -2.55
CA ARG A 45 -5.73 17.11 -3.08
C ARG A 45 -6.80 16.97 -2.00
N ARG A 46 -6.56 16.14 -0.97
CA ARG A 46 -7.52 15.95 0.13
C ARG A 46 -7.66 17.21 0.99
N GLU A 47 -6.58 17.95 1.16
CA GLU A 47 -6.51 19.13 2.02
C GLU A 47 -6.60 20.46 1.24
N LEU A 48 -6.98 20.41 -0.05
CA LEU A 48 -7.18 21.60 -0.90
C LEU A 48 -5.91 22.47 -1.08
N CYS A 49 -4.75 21.83 -1.17
CA CYS A 49 -3.44 22.44 -1.41
C CYS A 49 -2.93 22.20 -2.85
N ASP A 50 -3.80 21.80 -3.78
CA ASP A 50 -3.49 21.42 -5.16
C ASP A 50 -3.35 22.61 -6.14
N GLU A 51 -3.51 23.84 -5.65
CA GLU A 51 -3.23 25.07 -6.40
C GLU A 51 -1.90 25.75 -6.00
N THR A 52 -1.12 25.09 -5.14
CA THR A 52 0.10 25.69 -4.56
C THR A 52 1.32 25.51 -5.44
N LEU A 53 2.32 26.41 -5.29
CA LEU A 53 3.59 26.30 -6.02
C LEU A 53 4.31 24.98 -5.69
N GLU A 54 4.27 24.58 -4.42
CA GLU A 54 4.90 23.35 -3.95
C GLU A 54 4.29 22.12 -4.64
N TYR A 55 2.96 22.08 -4.78
CA TYR A 55 2.28 21.00 -5.49
C TYR A 55 2.65 20.95 -6.98
N ALA A 56 2.81 22.11 -7.63
CA ALA A 56 3.29 22.15 -9.01
C ALA A 56 4.72 21.60 -9.14
N ASN A 57 5.62 21.90 -8.19
CA ASN A 57 6.99 21.37 -8.18
C ASN A 57 6.99 19.85 -7.99
N ILE A 58 6.21 19.33 -7.03
CA ILE A 58 6.03 17.89 -6.80
C ILE A 58 5.58 17.16 -8.08
N LEU A 59 4.66 17.76 -8.84
CA LEU A 59 4.21 17.19 -10.12
C LEU A 59 5.32 17.19 -11.19
N VAL A 60 6.17 18.22 -11.23
CA VAL A 60 7.34 18.23 -12.13
C VAL A 60 8.30 17.12 -11.74
N ASP A 61 8.68 17.03 -10.47
CA ASP A 61 9.70 16.08 -10.01
C ASP A 61 9.21 14.62 -10.12
N LEU A 62 7.93 14.36 -9.84
CA LEU A 62 7.33 13.05 -10.12
C LEU A 62 7.34 12.73 -11.63
N GLY A 63 7.10 13.73 -12.48
CA GLY A 63 7.19 13.58 -13.92
C GLY A 63 8.59 13.20 -14.40
N ILE A 64 9.61 13.80 -13.80
CA ILE A 64 11.02 13.44 -14.02
C ILE A 64 11.26 12.00 -13.62
N MET A 65 10.87 11.61 -12.40
CA MET A 65 11.04 10.24 -11.91
C MET A 65 10.41 9.20 -12.82
N TYR A 66 9.21 9.45 -13.37
CA TYR A 66 8.62 8.54 -14.36
C TYR A 66 9.45 8.41 -15.64
N ILE A 67 10.10 9.49 -16.10
CA ILE A 67 10.91 9.47 -17.32
C ILE A 67 12.29 8.85 -17.08
N THR A 68 12.85 9.06 -15.90
CA THR A 68 14.21 8.64 -15.53
C THR A 68 14.26 7.36 -14.72
N ASP A 69 13.11 6.72 -14.47
CA ASP A 69 12.99 5.42 -13.79
C ASP A 69 13.91 4.40 -14.47
N PRO A 70 14.94 3.87 -13.77
CA PRO A 70 15.93 2.99 -14.38
C PRO A 70 15.34 1.62 -14.77
N ASP A 71 14.30 1.18 -14.06
CA ASP A 71 13.68 -0.12 -14.25
C ASP A 71 12.53 -0.05 -15.26
N SER A 72 11.80 1.07 -15.27
CA SER A 72 10.57 1.20 -16.06
C SER A 72 10.30 2.65 -16.53
N PRO A 73 11.11 3.18 -17.47
CA PRO A 73 10.93 4.54 -17.95
C PRO A 73 9.60 4.68 -18.70
N ASP A 74 8.74 5.58 -18.24
CA ASP A 74 7.41 5.88 -18.80
C ASP A 74 7.31 7.36 -19.14
N GLU A 75 7.69 7.69 -20.38
CA GLU A 75 7.61 9.07 -20.88
C GLU A 75 6.17 9.58 -20.97
N SER A 76 5.19 8.70 -21.20
CA SER A 76 3.79 9.09 -21.34
C SER A 76 3.22 9.58 -20.00
N ARG A 77 3.48 8.84 -18.91
CA ARG A 77 3.12 9.27 -17.55
C ARG A 77 3.87 10.53 -17.14
N GLY A 78 5.18 10.61 -17.45
CA GLY A 78 5.97 11.80 -17.16
C GLY A 78 5.42 13.08 -17.80
N ARG A 79 5.10 13.02 -19.09
CA ARG A 79 4.47 14.15 -19.82
C ARG A 79 3.10 14.51 -19.26
N LEU A 80 2.31 13.53 -18.84
CA LEU A 80 1.01 13.79 -18.18
C LEU A 80 1.19 14.56 -16.87
N ARG A 81 2.24 14.27 -16.10
CA ARG A 81 2.56 15.02 -14.88
C ARG A 81 3.04 16.44 -15.19
N PHE A 82 3.89 16.63 -16.19
CA PHE A 82 4.25 17.97 -16.67
C PHE A 82 3.05 18.80 -17.12
N LYS A 83 2.14 18.21 -17.90
CA LYS A 83 0.88 18.86 -18.29
C LYS A 83 0.05 19.26 -17.08
N SER A 84 0.02 18.42 -16.04
CA SER A 84 -0.71 18.72 -14.80
C SER A 84 -0.04 19.84 -14.02
N ALA A 85 1.29 19.86 -13.92
CA ALA A 85 2.05 20.92 -13.27
C ALA A 85 1.82 22.28 -13.95
N LEU A 86 1.82 22.31 -15.28
CA LEU A 86 1.61 23.53 -16.07
C LEU A 86 0.19 24.11 -15.94
N LYS A 87 -0.81 23.29 -15.61
CA LYS A 87 -2.16 23.77 -15.28
C LYS A 87 -2.18 24.53 -13.96
N VAL A 88 -1.39 24.09 -12.98
CA VAL A 88 -1.30 24.71 -11.65
C VAL A 88 -0.40 25.94 -11.71
N ASN A 89 0.79 25.80 -12.31
CA ASN A 89 1.75 26.86 -12.50
C ASN A 89 2.27 26.85 -13.95
N PRO A 90 1.80 27.77 -14.81
CA PRO A 90 2.29 27.91 -16.19
C PRO A 90 3.79 28.20 -16.29
N CYS A 91 4.39 28.70 -15.20
CA CYS A 91 5.80 29.01 -15.07
C CYS A 91 6.60 27.91 -14.35
N ALA A 92 6.06 26.71 -14.17
CA ALA A 92 6.79 25.58 -13.58
C ALA A 92 8.09 25.32 -14.36
N LYS A 93 9.18 25.07 -13.62
CA LYS A 93 10.52 24.80 -14.15
C LYS A 93 11.08 23.55 -13.46
N ILE A 94 11.96 22.85 -14.16
CA ILE A 94 12.71 21.73 -13.59
C ILE A 94 13.75 22.28 -12.61
N ASN A 95 13.92 21.61 -11.47
CA ASN A 95 15.01 21.90 -10.54
C ASN A 95 16.36 21.80 -11.29
N PRO A 96 17.24 22.82 -11.23
CA PRO A 96 18.56 22.79 -11.86
C PRO A 96 19.36 21.51 -11.58
N ASP A 97 19.24 20.93 -10.39
CA ASP A 97 19.98 19.73 -10.00
C ASP A 97 19.50 18.47 -10.75
N LEU A 98 18.25 18.47 -11.22
CA LEU A 98 17.64 17.41 -12.03
C LEU A 98 17.53 17.77 -13.52
N ALA A 99 18.04 18.93 -13.92
CA ALA A 99 17.84 19.45 -15.26
C ALA A 99 18.68 18.70 -16.31
N ASN A 100 18.00 17.98 -17.20
CA ASN A 100 18.57 17.40 -18.41
C ASN A 100 17.97 18.10 -19.64
N PRO A 101 18.75 18.43 -20.70
CA PRO A 101 18.23 18.99 -21.94
C PRO A 101 17.01 18.25 -22.52
N LYS A 102 16.98 16.91 -22.39
CA LYS A 102 15.84 16.08 -22.79
C LYS A 102 14.57 16.43 -21.98
N LEU A 103 14.68 16.50 -20.65
CA LEU A 103 13.55 16.79 -19.76
C LEU A 103 13.04 18.22 -19.93
N VAL A 104 13.96 19.18 -20.06
CA VAL A 104 13.63 20.60 -20.32
C VAL A 104 12.83 20.72 -21.61
N LYS A 105 13.30 20.08 -22.69
CA LYS A 105 12.58 20.05 -23.96
C LYS A 105 11.20 19.43 -23.83
N MET A 106 11.05 18.33 -23.08
CA MET A 106 9.74 17.71 -22.86
C MET A 106 8.76 18.64 -22.12
N LEU A 107 9.21 19.33 -21.08
CA LEU A 107 8.38 20.29 -20.35
C LEU A 107 7.99 21.49 -21.24
N ASP A 108 8.93 21.98 -22.05
CA ASP A 108 8.69 23.08 -22.99
C ASP A 108 7.76 22.69 -24.14
N ASP A 109 7.85 21.45 -24.64
CA ASP A 109 6.92 20.89 -25.62
C ASP A 109 5.49 20.84 -25.05
N GLU A 110 5.33 20.37 -23.81
CA GLU A 110 4.02 20.34 -23.14
C GLU A 110 3.50 21.76 -22.83
N ARG A 111 4.38 22.71 -22.49
CA ARG A 111 4.02 24.13 -22.33
C ARG A 111 3.50 24.73 -23.63
N SER A 112 4.18 24.43 -24.74
CA SER A 112 3.80 24.89 -26.07
C SER A 112 2.46 24.30 -26.51
N LYS A 113 2.24 23.00 -26.29
CA LYS A 113 0.95 22.32 -26.58
C LYS A 113 -0.20 22.86 -25.74
N ALA A 114 0.07 23.25 -24.49
CA ALA A 114 -0.94 23.86 -23.63
C ALA A 114 -1.29 25.31 -24.02
N GLY A 115 -0.51 25.94 -24.92
CA GLY A 115 -0.71 27.32 -25.34
C GLY A 115 -0.50 28.34 -24.21
N VAL A 116 0.22 27.96 -23.14
CA VAL A 116 0.43 28.81 -21.96
C VAL A 116 1.78 29.53 -22.05
N THR A 117 1.76 30.85 -21.94
CA THR A 117 2.97 31.67 -21.90
C THR A 117 3.28 32.05 -20.46
N CYS A 118 4.48 31.75 -19.98
CA CYS A 118 4.93 32.23 -18.68
C CYS A 118 5.24 33.74 -18.77
N LYS A 119 4.42 34.57 -18.13
CA LYS A 119 4.79 35.97 -17.82
C LYS A 119 5.43 35.97 -16.44
N GLU A 120 6.57 36.62 -16.27
CA GLU A 120 7.22 36.79 -14.96
C GLU A 120 6.19 37.35 -13.96
N GLY A 121 5.91 36.60 -12.89
CA GLY A 121 4.90 36.95 -11.88
C GLY A 121 3.52 36.28 -12.00
N ALA A 122 3.31 35.34 -12.94
CA ALA A 122 2.04 34.64 -13.15
C ALA A 122 1.82 33.37 -12.29
N GLY A 123 2.70 33.07 -11.34
CA GLY A 123 2.56 31.94 -10.42
C GLY A 123 1.76 32.30 -9.14
N PRO A 124 1.19 31.32 -8.43
CA PRO A 124 0.62 31.53 -7.10
C PRO A 124 1.66 32.19 -6.17
N LYS A 125 1.30 33.33 -5.56
CA LYS A 125 2.16 34.01 -4.59
C LYS A 125 1.91 33.41 -3.21
N ASP A 126 2.85 32.61 -2.73
CA ASP A 126 2.91 32.24 -1.31
C ASP A 126 3.76 33.28 -0.54
N PRO A 127 3.34 33.69 0.67
CA PRO A 127 4.16 34.54 1.54
C PRO A 127 5.10 33.64 2.36
N GLY A 128 6.36 33.54 1.96
CA GLY A 128 7.39 32.84 2.75
C GLY A 128 8.78 33.41 2.45
N PRO A 129 9.65 33.58 3.47
CA PRO A 129 10.87 34.37 3.34
C PRO A 129 11.90 33.67 2.48
N SER A 130 12.49 34.41 1.55
CA SER A 130 13.73 34.06 0.87
C SER A 130 14.91 34.25 1.82
N ASP A 131 15.54 33.16 2.25
CA ASP A 131 16.87 33.20 2.87
C ASP A 131 17.85 32.32 2.06
N PRO A 132 19.09 32.78 1.82
CA PRO A 132 20.06 32.10 0.98
C PRO A 132 20.77 30.98 1.77
N GLY A 133 20.89 29.81 1.14
CA GLY A 133 21.45 28.61 1.77
C GLY A 133 22.94 28.70 2.12
N PRO A 134 23.40 27.90 3.10
CA PRO A 134 24.82 27.58 3.26
C PRO A 134 25.19 26.27 2.56
N LYS A 135 26.35 26.30 1.88
CA LYS A 135 27.10 25.15 1.38
C LYS A 135 27.83 24.42 2.52
N ASP A 136 28.14 23.14 2.26
CA ASP A 136 29.31 22.34 2.69
C ASP A 136 28.94 20.95 3.28
N PRO A 137 29.89 19.99 3.38
CA PRO A 137 30.14 18.97 2.36
C PRO A 137 29.83 17.57 2.90
N GLY A 138 29.57 16.61 2.01
CA GLY A 138 29.24 15.24 2.41
C GLY A 138 30.39 14.49 3.12
N PRO A 139 30.05 13.47 3.93
CA PRO A 139 30.91 12.32 4.17
C PRO A 139 30.30 11.01 3.66
N LYS A 140 31.21 10.09 3.27
CA LYS A 140 31.02 8.75 2.72
C LYS A 140 30.72 7.67 3.79
N ASP A 141 29.88 6.69 3.38
CA ASP A 141 29.84 5.24 3.70
C ASP A 141 29.78 4.76 5.18
N PRO A 142 29.37 3.51 5.50
CA PRO A 142 28.76 2.43 4.70
C PRO A 142 27.40 1.94 5.27
N GLY A 143 26.68 1.10 4.52
CA GLY A 143 25.33 0.61 4.83
C GLY A 143 25.18 -0.26 6.10
N PRO A 144 23.94 -0.51 6.55
CA PRO A 144 23.67 -1.16 7.82
C PRO A 144 23.82 -2.68 7.75
N ALA A 145 24.82 -3.19 8.47
CA ALA A 145 24.75 -4.50 9.10
C ALA A 145 24.09 -4.33 10.48
N ASN A 146 23.11 -5.18 10.79
CA ASN A 146 22.47 -5.24 12.12
C ASN A 146 23.52 -5.35 13.24
N PRO A 147 23.52 -4.51 14.30
CA PRO A 147 24.33 -4.76 15.48
C PRO A 147 23.54 -5.45 16.60
N PRO A 148 24.22 -6.23 17.46
CA PRO A 148 23.65 -6.94 18.59
C PRO A 148 23.28 -6.00 19.76
N ALA A 149 22.47 -6.51 20.68
CA ALA A 149 22.16 -5.85 21.94
C ALA A 149 23.43 -5.70 22.82
N ASP A 150 23.56 -4.51 23.42
CA ASP A 150 24.55 -4.09 24.44
C ASP A 150 25.89 -3.56 23.92
N GLU A 151 25.84 -2.59 22.99
CA GLU A 151 27.00 -1.74 22.69
C GLU A 151 27.22 -0.64 23.76
N GLU A 152 28.48 -0.51 24.18
CA GLU A 152 28.98 0.52 25.08
C GLU A 152 29.00 1.88 24.35
N ASP A 153 28.38 2.91 24.93
CA ASP A 153 28.28 4.26 24.33
C ASP A 153 29.66 4.95 24.34
N THR A 154 30.40 4.78 23.25
CA THR A 154 31.73 5.39 23.00
C THR A 154 31.67 6.67 22.16
N GLY A 155 30.46 7.13 21.81
CA GLY A 155 30.26 8.31 20.96
C GLY A 155 30.45 9.64 21.70
N PRO A 156 30.66 10.76 20.98
CA PRO A 156 30.72 12.08 21.58
C PRO A 156 29.40 12.45 22.28
N GLU A 157 29.48 13.36 23.26
CA GLU A 157 28.31 13.87 23.99
C GLU A 157 27.29 14.50 23.04
N PRO A 158 26.02 14.07 23.07
CA PRO A 158 24.99 14.64 22.20
C PRO A 158 24.59 16.05 22.67
N GLN A 159 24.35 16.98 21.75
CA GLN A 159 23.92 18.35 22.10
C GLN A 159 22.42 18.44 22.48
N ARG A 160 21.62 17.44 22.09
CA ARG A 160 20.19 17.33 22.38
C ARG A 160 19.80 15.89 22.73
N ILE A 161 18.57 15.65 23.17
CA ILE A 161 18.07 14.27 23.31
C ILE A 161 17.99 13.63 21.91
N GLU A 162 18.88 12.68 21.64
CA GLU A 162 18.89 11.86 20.45
C GLU A 162 18.08 10.60 20.72
N HIS A 163 17.02 10.39 19.94
CA HIS A 163 16.15 9.24 20.05
C HIS A 163 15.64 8.86 18.66
N GLU A 164 15.84 7.61 18.30
CA GLU A 164 15.25 7.01 17.11
C GLU A 164 13.87 6.48 17.49
N VAL A 165 12.83 7.08 16.92
CA VAL A 165 11.44 6.69 17.17
C VAL A 165 11.15 5.44 16.35
N PRO A 166 10.83 4.29 16.97
CA PRO A 166 10.44 3.11 16.21
C PRO A 166 9.11 3.39 15.50
N ASP A 167 9.03 3.13 14.20
CA ASP A 167 7.78 3.31 13.44
C ASP A 167 6.72 2.26 13.80
N GLU A 168 7.18 1.03 14.11
CA GLU A 168 6.32 -0.11 14.45
C GLU A 168 6.84 -0.90 15.65
N ALA A 169 5.93 -1.41 16.49
CA ALA A 169 6.24 -2.34 17.57
C ALA A 169 5.14 -3.38 17.77
N PRO A 170 5.44 -4.63 18.16
CA PRO A 170 4.41 -5.61 18.44
C PRO A 170 3.59 -5.23 19.69
N ALA A 171 2.27 -5.18 19.57
CA ALA A 171 1.34 -5.02 20.68
C ALA A 171 1.56 -6.12 21.72
N SER A 172 1.21 -5.84 22.98
CA SER A 172 1.31 -6.80 24.09
C SER A 172 2.71 -7.41 24.30
N THR A 173 3.76 -6.74 23.82
CA THR A 173 5.15 -7.07 24.13
C THR A 173 5.79 -5.95 24.94
N ALA A 174 6.77 -6.29 25.79
CA ALA A 174 7.49 -5.27 26.53
C ALA A 174 8.33 -4.43 25.56
N LEU A 175 8.11 -3.12 25.55
CA LEU A 175 8.78 -2.21 24.63
C LEU A 175 9.99 -1.57 25.32
N THR A 176 11.19 -1.78 24.80
CA THR A 176 12.40 -1.13 25.31
C THR A 176 12.76 0.06 24.42
N LEU A 177 12.79 1.26 25.01
CA LEU A 177 13.17 2.49 24.34
C LEU A 177 14.53 2.95 24.84
N LYS A 178 15.39 3.38 23.92
CA LYS A 178 16.75 3.87 24.19
C LYS A 178 16.89 5.31 23.70
N CYS A 179 17.56 6.16 24.47
CA CYS A 179 17.90 7.50 24.02
C CYS A 179 19.27 7.92 24.54
N ARG A 180 19.87 8.92 23.90
CA ARG A 180 21.11 9.57 24.37
C ARG A 180 20.79 10.98 24.82
N ALA A 181 21.23 11.37 26.01
CA ALA A 181 20.97 12.70 26.57
C ALA A 181 22.27 13.38 27.05
N PRO A 182 22.43 14.69 26.83
CA PRO A 182 23.60 15.44 27.31
C PRO A 182 23.72 15.39 28.84
N LYS A 183 24.95 15.43 29.35
CA LYS A 183 25.22 15.77 30.76
C LYS A 183 25.26 17.29 30.94
N ALA A 184 25.69 18.01 29.91
CA ALA A 184 25.64 19.47 29.86
C ALA A 184 24.19 19.98 29.99
N GLY A 185 23.97 21.02 30.81
CA GLY A 185 22.64 21.60 31.03
C GLY A 185 21.92 21.14 32.30
N GLY A 186 22.60 20.37 33.17
CA GLY A 186 22.09 20.02 34.49
C GLY A 186 21.04 18.91 34.49
N VAL A 187 21.09 17.98 33.52
CA VAL A 187 20.22 16.80 33.46
C VAL A 187 20.51 15.89 34.65
N SER A 188 19.55 15.75 35.56
CA SER A 188 19.63 14.86 36.72
C SER A 188 19.00 13.49 36.44
N LYS A 189 17.94 13.46 35.62
CA LYS A 189 17.26 12.22 35.21
C LYS A 189 16.51 12.37 33.89
N VAL A 190 16.23 11.25 33.24
CA VAL A 190 15.43 11.21 32.01
C VAL A 190 14.15 10.42 32.28
N VAL A 191 13.02 10.98 31.87
CA VAL A 191 11.69 10.40 32.09
C VAL A 191 10.98 10.29 30.75
N ILE A 192 10.38 9.14 30.48
CA ILE A 192 9.43 8.96 29.39
C ILE A 192 8.02 9.19 29.92
N TYR A 193 7.25 9.96 29.18
CA TYR A 193 5.83 10.16 29.42
C TYR A 193 5.08 9.46 28.31
N TYR A 194 4.29 8.45 28.63
CA TYR A 194 3.54 7.65 27.66
C TYR A 194 2.07 7.54 28.02
N ARG A 195 1.23 7.27 27.03
CA ARG A 195 -0.22 7.20 27.21
C ARG A 195 -0.73 5.83 26.81
N LYS A 196 -1.47 5.18 27.71
CA LYS A 196 -2.10 3.89 27.42
C LYS A 196 -3.29 4.09 26.51
N SER A 197 -3.62 3.05 25.74
CA SER A 197 -4.79 3.08 24.85
C SER A 197 -6.07 3.40 25.65
N GLY A 198 -6.71 4.51 25.30
CA GLY A 198 -7.97 4.96 25.89
C GLY A 198 -7.83 5.89 27.11
N GLU A 199 -6.64 6.07 27.67
CA GLU A 199 -6.43 7.01 28.77
C GLU A 199 -6.40 8.45 28.29
N THR A 200 -6.68 9.42 29.18
CA THR A 200 -6.42 10.87 29.14
C THR A 200 -4.98 11.34 29.13
N ASP A 201 -4.28 10.78 30.10
CA ASP A 201 -3.17 11.41 30.76
C ASP A 201 -1.90 10.62 30.48
N TYR A 202 -0.76 11.30 30.56
CA TYR A 202 0.53 10.65 30.41
C TYR A 202 1.00 10.05 31.73
N THR A 203 1.36 8.77 31.69
CA THR A 203 2.06 8.06 32.75
C THR A 203 3.56 8.30 32.63
N ALA A 204 4.23 8.60 33.73
CA ALA A 204 5.68 8.81 33.77
C ALA A 204 6.41 7.49 34.12
N ALA A 205 7.41 7.12 33.32
CA ALA A 205 8.38 6.08 33.67
C ALA A 205 9.81 6.65 33.63
N GLU A 206 10.57 6.39 34.68
CA GLU A 206 11.96 6.85 34.78
C GLU A 206 12.87 5.94 33.95
N MET A 207 13.77 6.54 33.18
CA MET A 207 14.78 5.80 32.40
C MET A 207 16.01 5.54 33.26
N SER A 208 16.61 4.37 33.11
CA SER A 208 17.86 4.00 33.76
C SER A 208 19.06 4.32 32.85
N ASN A 209 20.04 5.07 33.35
CA ASN A 209 21.31 5.24 32.66
C ASN A 209 22.05 3.90 32.64
N PHE A 210 22.42 3.41 31.45
CA PHE A 210 23.11 2.12 31.33
C PHE A 210 24.55 2.24 30.83
N SER A 211 24.91 3.31 30.14
CA SER A 211 26.29 3.59 29.73
C SER A 211 26.42 5.05 29.30
N GLY A 212 27.42 5.78 29.80
CA GLY A 212 27.78 7.11 29.29
C GLY A 212 26.61 8.10 29.22
N PHE A 213 26.16 8.41 27.99
CA PHE A 213 25.04 9.30 27.70
C PHE A 213 23.74 8.55 27.38
N SER A 214 23.77 7.22 27.39
CA SER A 214 22.68 6.35 26.98
C SER A 214 21.79 5.91 28.14
N TRP A 215 20.49 6.06 27.92
CA TRP A 215 19.42 5.77 28.85
C TRP A 215 18.48 4.75 28.23
N LYS A 216 17.91 3.88 29.06
CA LYS A 216 16.92 2.89 28.63
C LYS A 216 15.74 2.79 29.58
N VAL A 217 14.56 2.50 29.03
CA VAL A 217 13.36 2.18 29.80
C VAL A 217 12.63 1.03 29.12
N THR A 218 12.08 0.13 29.92
CA THR A 218 11.25 -0.97 29.44
C THR A 218 9.83 -0.72 29.91
N ILE A 219 8.93 -0.46 28.96
CA ILE A 219 7.51 -0.29 29.24
C ILE A 219 6.87 -1.69 29.32
N PRO A 220 6.12 -2.00 30.41
CA PRO A 220 5.49 -3.30 30.56
C PRO A 220 4.52 -3.61 29.42
N ARG A 221 4.45 -4.88 29.02
CA ARG A 221 3.52 -5.35 27.99
C ARG A 221 2.06 -4.95 28.22
N ASP A 222 1.66 -4.82 29.49
CA ASP A 222 0.27 -4.50 29.87
C ASP A 222 -0.14 -3.08 29.50
N ASP A 223 0.85 -2.21 29.29
CA ASP A 223 0.68 -0.81 28.89
C ASP A 223 0.79 -0.62 27.37
N ILE A 224 1.34 -1.60 26.65
CA ILE A 224 1.50 -1.59 25.19
C ILE A 224 0.29 -2.27 24.54
N LYS A 225 -0.87 -1.60 24.59
CA LYS A 225 -2.13 -2.08 24.01
C LYS A 225 -2.68 -1.08 22.98
N GLY A 226 -3.54 -1.57 22.10
CA GLY A 226 -4.19 -0.75 21.06
C GLY A 226 -3.46 -0.81 19.72
N THR A 227 -3.74 0.16 18.85
CA THR A 227 -3.15 0.29 17.50
C THR A 227 -2.05 1.34 17.43
N VAL A 228 -1.99 2.23 18.42
CA VAL A 228 -1.07 3.37 18.45
C VAL A 228 -0.55 3.55 19.86
N PHE A 229 0.75 3.76 20.00
CA PHE A 229 1.40 4.11 21.25
C PHE A 229 1.99 5.52 21.15
N GLN A 230 1.64 6.40 22.09
CA GLN A 230 2.06 7.79 22.11
C GLN A 230 2.96 8.06 23.31
N TYR A 231 4.08 8.73 23.08
CA TYR A 231 5.00 9.10 24.16
C TYR A 231 5.84 10.34 23.82
N TYR A 232 6.47 10.92 24.82
CA TYR A 232 7.55 11.90 24.66
C TYR A 232 8.58 11.71 25.77
N ILE A 233 9.80 12.18 25.55
CA ILE A 233 10.91 12.03 26.49
C ILE A 233 11.26 13.42 27.04
N ALA A 234 11.42 13.54 28.35
CA ALA A 234 11.90 14.75 29.00
C ALA A 234 13.15 14.47 29.84
N ALA A 235 14.19 15.24 29.61
CA ALA A 235 15.31 15.35 30.53
C ALA A 235 14.95 16.38 31.59
N LEU A 236 14.99 15.95 32.85
CA LEU A 236 14.70 16.78 34.01
C LEU A 236 16.00 17.18 34.67
N GLY A 237 16.11 18.44 35.08
CA GLY A 237 17.22 18.94 35.87
C GLY A 237 16.91 19.00 37.36
N ASP A 238 17.60 19.88 38.07
CA ASP A 238 17.38 20.07 39.51
C ASP A 238 15.92 20.48 39.79
N ASN A 239 15.33 19.90 40.84
CA ASN A 239 13.92 20.09 41.24
C ASN A 239 12.88 19.55 40.24
N ASN A 240 13.20 18.50 39.46
CA ASN A 240 12.30 17.87 38.49
C ASN A 240 11.77 18.82 37.39
N LYS A 241 12.47 19.93 37.12
CA LYS A 241 12.09 20.85 36.05
C LYS A 241 12.58 20.31 34.71
N PRO A 242 11.75 20.28 33.65
CA PRO A 242 12.19 19.88 32.33
C PRO A 242 13.21 20.89 31.79
N VAL A 243 14.41 20.40 31.48
CA VAL A 243 15.48 21.19 30.85
C VAL A 243 15.54 20.96 29.34
N MET A 244 15.09 19.78 28.88
CA MET A 244 15.05 19.42 27.46
C MET A 244 13.99 18.34 27.21
N ALA A 245 13.44 18.28 25.99
CA ALA A 245 12.49 17.24 25.61
C ALA A 245 12.65 16.80 24.14
N ASN A 246 12.24 15.57 23.86
CA ASN A 246 12.03 15.01 22.54
C ASN A 246 10.54 14.67 22.41
N GLY A 247 9.80 15.47 21.65
CA GLY A 247 8.33 15.50 21.65
C GLY A 247 7.74 16.34 22.80
N ASN A 248 6.41 16.49 22.82
CA ASN A 248 5.66 17.08 23.93
C ASN A 248 4.22 16.55 23.96
N SER A 249 3.41 16.98 24.94
CA SER A 249 2.03 16.50 25.09
C SER A 249 1.10 16.84 23.92
N GLY A 250 1.35 17.92 23.18
CA GLY A 250 0.60 18.33 21.99
C GLY A 250 1.17 17.79 20.67
N ALA A 251 2.41 17.32 20.68
CA ALA A 251 3.10 16.69 19.54
C ALA A 251 3.95 15.50 20.05
N PRO A 252 3.30 14.38 20.43
CA PRO A 252 4.01 13.20 20.90
C PRO A 252 4.63 12.42 19.73
N ASN A 253 5.62 11.59 20.06
CA ASN A 253 6.12 10.54 19.19
C ASN A 253 5.07 9.42 19.12
N ILE A 254 4.91 8.84 17.93
CA ILE A 254 3.84 7.87 17.62
C ILE A 254 4.48 6.59 17.10
N ILE A 255 4.15 5.46 17.73
CA ILE A 255 4.50 4.11 17.26
C ILE A 255 3.23 3.40 16.84
N SER A 256 3.23 2.78 15.67
CA SER A 256 2.14 1.91 15.23
C SER A 256 2.29 0.53 15.89
N LEU A 257 1.27 0.09 16.64
CA LEU A 257 1.30 -1.21 17.28
C LEU A 257 0.77 -2.30 16.34
N THR A 258 1.64 -3.20 15.91
CA THR A 258 1.28 -4.35 15.07
C THR A 258 0.76 -5.49 15.95
N LYS A 259 -0.19 -6.29 15.47
CA LYS A 259 -0.77 -7.38 16.27
C LYS A 259 0.34 -8.32 16.74
N ALA A 260 0.45 -8.53 18.06
CA ALA A 260 1.45 -9.41 18.67
C ALA A 260 1.55 -10.74 17.91
N ALA A 261 2.72 -11.07 17.37
CA ALA A 261 3.03 -12.45 17.03
C ALA A 261 3.01 -13.23 18.35
N GLY A 262 2.06 -14.14 18.50
CA GLY A 262 1.75 -14.80 19.78
C GLY A 262 2.97 -15.48 20.40
N GLY A 263 3.58 -14.80 21.37
CA GLY A 263 4.48 -15.38 22.35
C GLY A 263 3.69 -15.56 23.64
N THR A 264 3.28 -16.79 23.93
CA THR A 264 2.74 -17.16 25.24
C THR A 264 3.82 -16.90 26.30
N PRO A 265 3.50 -16.25 27.44
CA PRO A 265 4.42 -16.23 28.57
C PRO A 265 4.59 -17.65 29.09
N SER A 266 5.83 -18.08 29.29
CA SER A 266 6.16 -19.25 30.08
C SER A 266 5.87 -18.92 31.54
N ASP A 267 4.62 -19.06 31.94
CA ASP A 267 4.28 -19.19 33.35
C ASP A 267 4.45 -20.67 33.74
N GLU A 268 5.00 -20.88 34.94
CA GLU A 268 5.13 -22.15 35.67
C GLU A 268 6.46 -22.90 35.51
N GLU A 269 7.47 -22.33 36.15
CA GLU A 269 8.59 -23.05 36.75
C GLU A 269 8.05 -24.15 37.68
N CYS A 270 8.06 -25.39 37.19
CA CYS A 270 7.81 -26.57 38.00
C CYS A 270 9.06 -26.87 38.84
N ASP A 271 8.93 -26.86 40.17
CA ASP A 271 9.98 -27.33 41.09
C ASP A 271 10.26 -28.83 40.83
N PRO A 272 11.47 -29.20 40.38
CA PRO A 272 11.82 -30.59 40.02
C PRO A 272 11.88 -31.55 41.21
N LEU A 273 11.71 -31.07 42.46
CA LEU A 273 11.77 -31.90 43.65
C LEU A 273 10.40 -32.23 44.28
N ASN A 274 9.29 -31.71 43.75
CA ASN A 274 7.96 -31.99 44.32
C ASN A 274 6.87 -32.25 43.25
N PRO A 275 6.66 -33.52 42.84
CA PRO A 275 5.68 -33.89 41.80
C PRO A 275 4.20 -33.74 42.21
N ALA A 276 3.90 -33.26 43.43
CA ALA A 276 2.54 -33.10 43.95
C ALA A 276 1.96 -31.68 43.82
N SER A 277 2.73 -30.69 43.36
CA SER A 277 2.24 -29.32 43.12
C SER A 277 1.37 -29.20 41.86
N CYS A 278 1.40 -30.18 40.96
CA CYS A 278 0.53 -30.23 39.79
C CYS A 278 -0.87 -30.76 40.14
N LYS A 279 -1.65 -30.03 40.93
CA LYS A 279 -3.06 -30.40 41.17
C LYS A 279 -3.99 -29.79 40.11
N LYS A 280 -4.42 -30.66 39.18
CA LYS A 280 -5.59 -30.46 38.31
C LYS A 280 -6.85 -30.27 39.16
N ASN A 281 -7.42 -29.07 39.14
CA ASN A 281 -8.80 -28.85 39.57
C ASN A 281 -9.73 -28.88 38.34
N GLY A 282 -10.94 -29.38 38.58
CA GLY A 282 -11.83 -30.00 37.60
C GLY A 282 -12.23 -29.12 36.41
N THR A 283 -12.41 -29.78 35.28
CA THR A 283 -12.99 -29.27 34.05
C THR A 283 -14.49 -29.00 34.21
N PRO A 284 -14.97 -27.74 34.08
CA PRO A 284 -16.17 -27.46 33.30
C PRO A 284 -15.89 -27.89 31.84
N GLY A 285 -16.94 -28.25 31.08
CA GLY A 285 -16.81 -28.70 29.69
C GLY A 285 -15.92 -27.76 28.85
N PRO A 286 -15.30 -28.25 27.77
CA PRO A 286 -14.34 -27.46 27.01
C PRO A 286 -15.05 -26.25 26.39
N ASP A 287 -14.90 -25.09 27.02
CA ASP A 287 -14.91 -23.84 26.28
C ASP A 287 -13.88 -24.00 25.17
N PRO A 288 -14.20 -23.63 23.92
CA PRO A 288 -13.27 -23.75 22.82
C PRO A 288 -12.05 -22.92 23.18
N GLY A 289 -10.94 -23.61 23.48
CA GLY A 289 -9.67 -22.96 23.70
C GLY A 289 -9.34 -22.02 22.53
N PRO A 290 -8.45 -21.04 22.72
CA PRO A 290 -8.01 -20.19 21.63
C PRO A 290 -7.58 -21.08 20.46
N LYS A 291 -8.35 -21.02 19.36
CA LYS A 291 -8.11 -21.79 18.15
C LYS A 291 -6.64 -21.66 17.79
N THR A 292 -5.94 -22.79 17.72
CA THR A 292 -4.57 -22.77 17.19
C THR A 292 -4.64 -22.21 15.76
N PRO A 293 -3.60 -21.55 15.23
CA PRO A 293 -3.60 -21.09 13.83
C PRO A 293 -3.90 -22.22 12.81
N SER A 294 -3.77 -23.49 13.21
CA SER A 294 -4.19 -24.67 12.46
C SER A 294 -5.71 -24.94 12.43
N ASP A 295 -6.50 -24.35 13.32
CA ASP A 295 -7.97 -24.50 13.38
C ASP A 295 -8.72 -23.45 12.54
N ILE A 296 -8.00 -22.51 11.94
CA ILE A 296 -8.57 -21.46 11.10
C ILE A 296 -8.96 -22.06 9.76
N LYS A 297 -10.26 -22.20 9.52
CA LYS A 297 -10.82 -22.84 8.33
C LYS A 297 -11.32 -21.85 7.28
N TRP A 298 -11.61 -20.60 7.66
CA TRP A 298 -12.10 -19.59 6.75
C TRP A 298 -10.96 -18.75 6.20
N HIS A 299 -11.00 -18.53 4.90
CA HIS A 299 -10.02 -17.78 4.13
C HIS A 299 -10.75 -16.77 3.26
N LEU A 300 -10.34 -15.51 3.34
CA LEU A 300 -10.77 -14.42 2.49
C LEU A 300 -9.72 -14.18 1.41
N ASN A 301 -10.10 -14.33 0.15
CA ASN A 301 -9.29 -13.96 -1.00
C ASN A 301 -9.68 -12.55 -1.44
N LEU A 302 -8.69 -11.68 -1.60
CA LEU A 302 -8.82 -10.32 -2.10
C LEU A 302 -7.80 -10.14 -3.22
N GLY A 303 -8.26 -9.86 -4.43
CA GLY A 303 -7.34 -9.79 -5.56
C GLY A 303 -7.89 -9.08 -6.78
N GLY A 304 -7.03 -8.99 -7.80
CA GLY A 304 -7.44 -8.65 -9.15
C GLY A 304 -7.67 -9.92 -9.95
N ARG A 305 -8.63 -9.89 -10.86
CA ARG A 305 -8.88 -10.96 -11.83
C ARG A 305 -9.06 -10.37 -13.22
N TRP A 306 -8.31 -10.91 -14.17
CA TRP A 306 -8.35 -10.56 -15.57
C TRP A 306 -8.36 -11.84 -16.39
N GLY A 307 -8.87 -11.78 -17.61
CA GLY A 307 -8.94 -12.99 -18.42
C GLY A 307 -8.82 -12.71 -19.90
N ALA A 308 -8.66 -13.78 -20.66
CA ALA A 308 -8.74 -13.76 -22.10
C ALA A 308 -9.57 -14.97 -22.55
N GLY A 309 -10.34 -14.79 -23.61
CA GLY A 309 -11.23 -15.83 -24.12
C GLY A 309 -11.20 -15.90 -25.63
N TYR A 310 -11.49 -17.10 -26.13
CA TYR A 310 -11.63 -17.33 -27.55
C TYR A 310 -13.03 -16.89 -28.00
N LEU A 311 -13.07 -15.97 -28.94
CA LEU A 311 -14.28 -15.51 -29.58
C LEU A 311 -14.42 -16.17 -30.95
N SER A 312 -15.60 -16.72 -31.23
CA SER A 312 -15.92 -17.32 -32.53
C SER A 312 -16.74 -16.38 -33.40
N THR A 313 -16.81 -16.66 -34.70
CA THR A 313 -17.63 -15.89 -35.66
C THR A 313 -19.13 -15.95 -35.37
N SER A 314 -19.59 -16.91 -34.55
CA SER A 314 -20.99 -16.99 -34.12
C SER A 314 -21.35 -15.99 -33.03
N MET A 315 -20.37 -15.24 -32.50
CA MET A 315 -20.59 -14.20 -31.49
C MET A 315 -21.06 -12.89 -32.10
N CYS A 316 -21.89 -12.17 -31.35
CA CYS A 316 -22.53 -10.93 -31.79
C CYS A 316 -22.07 -9.77 -30.90
N SER A 317 -21.80 -8.62 -31.51
CA SER A 317 -21.53 -7.37 -30.79
C SER A 317 -22.80 -6.84 -30.10
N PHE A 318 -22.62 -6.16 -28.97
CA PHE A 318 -23.72 -5.59 -28.18
C PHE A 318 -23.89 -4.06 -28.33
N MET A 319 -22.91 -3.34 -28.89
CA MET A 319 -22.92 -1.86 -28.96
C MET A 319 -22.78 -1.29 -30.39
N ALA A 320 -23.24 -2.01 -31.41
CA ALA A 320 -23.36 -1.46 -32.76
C ALA A 320 -24.24 -0.18 -32.79
N PRO A 321 -23.93 0.80 -33.65
CA PRO A 321 -24.65 2.08 -33.71
C PRO A 321 -26.16 1.88 -33.98
N PRO A 322 -27.04 2.76 -33.48
CA PRO A 322 -28.51 2.58 -33.50
C PRO A 322 -29.16 2.49 -34.90
N THR A 323 -28.40 2.71 -35.98
CA THR A 323 -28.86 2.48 -37.37
C THR A 323 -28.70 1.04 -37.84
N ASP A 324 -27.83 0.26 -37.19
CA ASP A 324 -27.64 -1.16 -37.44
C ASP A 324 -28.12 -1.92 -36.20
N ALA A 325 -29.05 -2.87 -36.40
CA ALA A 325 -29.69 -3.57 -35.30
C ALA A 325 -28.66 -4.22 -34.38
N SER A 326 -28.42 -3.63 -33.21
CA SER A 326 -27.85 -4.32 -32.06
C SER A 326 -28.86 -5.35 -31.57
N ILE A 327 -28.36 -6.49 -31.09
CA ILE A 327 -29.09 -7.70 -30.67
C ILE A 327 -29.25 -8.67 -31.84
N CYS A 328 -29.09 -9.96 -31.50
CA CYS A 328 -28.93 -11.15 -32.32
C CYS A 328 -30.10 -11.45 -33.27
N ASP A 329 -30.45 -10.48 -34.11
CA ASP A 329 -31.66 -10.41 -34.94
C ASP A 329 -31.33 -10.80 -36.41
N GLY A 330 -30.18 -11.45 -36.63
CA GLY A 330 -29.69 -11.84 -37.96
C GLY A 330 -29.09 -10.70 -38.80
N LYS A 331 -28.95 -9.49 -38.23
CA LYS A 331 -28.35 -8.31 -38.88
C LYS A 331 -27.21 -7.64 -38.08
N GLY A 332 -26.84 -8.21 -36.92
CA GLY A 332 -25.82 -7.64 -36.05
C GLY A 332 -24.40 -7.78 -36.61
N VAL A 333 -23.48 -6.98 -36.08
CA VAL A 333 -22.06 -7.06 -36.42
C VAL A 333 -21.47 -8.33 -35.80
N HIS A 334 -21.00 -9.23 -36.67
CA HIS A 334 -20.34 -10.47 -36.29
C HIS A 334 -18.83 -10.31 -36.28
N ILE A 335 -18.16 -11.10 -35.45
CA ILE A 335 -16.70 -11.23 -35.49
C ILE A 335 -16.31 -11.83 -36.84
N GLN A 336 -15.55 -11.09 -37.64
CA GLN A 336 -15.09 -11.57 -38.95
C GLN A 336 -13.97 -12.59 -38.82
N THR A 337 -13.02 -12.32 -37.91
CA THR A 337 -11.84 -13.14 -37.67
C THR A 337 -11.89 -13.68 -36.25
N PRO A 338 -12.12 -15.00 -36.03
CA PRO A 338 -12.16 -15.56 -34.69
C PRO A 338 -10.76 -15.50 -34.06
N GLY A 339 -10.70 -15.32 -32.74
CA GLY A 339 -9.44 -15.05 -32.07
C GLY A 339 -9.55 -14.93 -30.56
N PHE A 340 -8.41 -14.67 -29.91
CA PHE A 340 -8.34 -14.46 -28.47
C PHE A 340 -8.50 -12.98 -28.14
N ALA A 341 -9.56 -12.63 -27.41
CA ALA A 341 -9.81 -11.29 -26.94
C ALA A 341 -9.48 -11.16 -25.45
N PHE A 342 -9.16 -9.94 -25.02
CA PHE A 342 -9.05 -9.64 -23.60
C PHE A 342 -10.45 -9.49 -23.00
N GLY A 343 -10.66 -10.16 -21.88
CA GLY A 343 -11.87 -10.06 -21.06
C GLY A 343 -11.78 -8.92 -20.06
N GLU A 344 -12.81 -8.80 -19.24
CA GLU A 344 -12.89 -7.81 -18.17
C GLU A 344 -11.71 -7.87 -17.19
N MET A 345 -11.24 -6.68 -16.84
CA MET A 345 -10.36 -6.44 -15.71
C MET A 345 -11.22 -6.06 -14.51
N GLY A 346 -11.06 -6.76 -13.40
CA GLY A 346 -11.90 -6.56 -12.23
C GLY A 346 -11.27 -6.95 -10.90
N GLY A 347 -11.95 -6.60 -9.83
CA GLY A 347 -11.66 -7.08 -8.49
C GLY A 347 -12.32 -8.43 -8.24
N GLU A 348 -11.66 -9.29 -7.47
CA GLU A 348 -12.16 -10.56 -6.99
C GLU A 348 -12.21 -10.54 -5.45
N LEU A 349 -13.34 -11.00 -4.91
CA LEU A 349 -13.56 -11.30 -3.52
C LEU A 349 -13.94 -12.79 -3.41
N GLY A 350 -13.13 -13.59 -2.75
CA GLY A 350 -13.40 -15.01 -2.53
C GLY A 350 -13.54 -15.36 -1.07
N LEU A 351 -14.52 -16.19 -0.72
CA LEU A 351 -14.66 -16.76 0.62
C LEU A 351 -14.51 -18.27 0.52
N HIS A 352 -13.46 -18.80 1.13
CA HIS A 352 -13.15 -20.22 1.14
C HIS A 352 -13.24 -20.80 2.55
N TYR A 353 -13.77 -22.01 2.64
CA TYR A 353 -13.79 -22.85 3.82
C TYR A 353 -13.03 -24.13 3.54
N PHE A 354 -12.02 -24.41 4.35
CA PHE A 354 -11.34 -25.68 4.30
C PHE A 354 -12.11 -26.77 5.05
N ILE A 355 -12.49 -27.82 4.31
CA ILE A 355 -13.13 -29.01 4.88
C ILE A 355 -12.07 -29.93 5.50
N SER A 356 -10.88 -29.98 4.91
CA SER A 356 -9.73 -30.73 5.42
C SER A 356 -8.44 -29.92 5.28
N ASP A 357 -7.31 -30.50 5.67
CA ASP A 357 -6.00 -29.85 5.51
C ASP A 357 -5.56 -29.70 4.06
N SER A 358 -6.22 -30.42 3.14
CA SER A 358 -5.90 -30.42 1.71
C SER A 358 -7.07 -29.98 0.84
N VAL A 359 -8.31 -29.88 1.32
CA VAL A 359 -9.47 -29.57 0.49
C VAL A 359 -10.19 -28.33 1.00
N SER A 360 -10.44 -27.38 0.10
CA SER A 360 -11.27 -26.20 0.35
C SER A 360 -12.42 -26.09 -0.62
N LEU A 361 -13.58 -25.67 -0.13
CA LEU A 361 -14.67 -25.13 -0.93
C LEU A 361 -14.65 -23.61 -0.85
N GLY A 362 -15.06 -22.90 -1.89
CA GLY A 362 -15.35 -21.48 -1.73
C GLY A 362 -16.19 -20.90 -2.84
N LEU A 363 -16.53 -19.63 -2.64
CA LEU A 363 -17.33 -18.82 -3.54
C LEU A 363 -16.55 -17.54 -3.85
N ASP A 364 -16.30 -17.31 -5.13
CA ASP A 364 -15.57 -16.16 -5.65
C ASP A 364 -16.53 -15.27 -6.42
N ALA A 365 -16.59 -14.00 -6.05
CA ALA A 365 -17.31 -12.96 -6.78
C ALA A 365 -16.31 -12.06 -7.51
N LYS A 366 -16.54 -11.81 -8.78
CA LYS A 366 -15.78 -10.87 -9.63
C LYS A 366 -16.71 -9.75 -10.07
N ALA A 367 -16.23 -8.52 -9.97
CA ALA A 367 -16.84 -7.36 -10.60
C ALA A 367 -15.76 -6.63 -11.41
N GLY A 368 -16.02 -6.37 -12.68
CA GLY A 368 -15.02 -5.80 -13.59
C GLY A 368 -15.63 -4.90 -14.64
N PHE A 369 -14.73 -4.26 -15.38
CA PHE A 369 -15.09 -3.45 -16.52
C PHE A 369 -14.23 -3.79 -17.73
N VAL A 370 -14.78 -3.52 -18.91
CA VAL A 370 -14.09 -3.63 -20.20
C VAL A 370 -14.38 -2.39 -21.03
N THR A 371 -13.41 -1.90 -21.79
CA THR A 371 -13.55 -0.66 -22.57
C THR A 371 -13.97 -0.94 -24.02
N THR A 372 -14.70 0.01 -24.61
CA THR A 372 -15.14 0.00 -26.02
C THR A 372 -15.01 1.40 -26.62
N ASP A 373 -14.74 1.48 -27.93
CA ASP A 373 -14.69 2.73 -28.69
C ASP A 373 -16.07 3.16 -29.25
N TYR A 374 -17.10 2.32 -29.10
CA TYR A 374 -18.45 2.52 -29.68
C TYR A 374 -19.51 3.05 -28.70
N ALA A 375 -19.15 3.44 -27.48
CA ALA A 375 -20.10 4.04 -26.54
C ALA A 375 -20.45 5.50 -26.93
N GLU A 376 -21.62 5.71 -27.54
CA GLU A 376 -22.07 7.03 -28.04
C GLU A 376 -22.43 8.05 -26.93
N ASP A 377 -22.67 7.62 -25.69
CA ASP A 377 -23.01 8.51 -24.55
C ASP A 377 -21.78 8.99 -23.75
N GLY A 378 -20.58 8.60 -24.17
CA GLY A 378 -19.34 8.91 -23.46
C GLY A 378 -19.12 8.07 -22.20
N SER A 379 -19.88 6.99 -21.96
CA SER A 379 -19.65 6.01 -20.89
C SER A 379 -18.82 4.83 -21.42
N PRO A 380 -17.50 4.77 -21.18
CA PRO A 380 -16.60 3.95 -21.99
C PRO A 380 -16.45 2.51 -21.48
N TYR A 381 -17.50 1.90 -20.89
CA TYR A 381 -17.32 0.61 -20.24
C TYR A 381 -18.54 -0.33 -20.21
N GLY A 382 -18.32 -1.60 -20.58
CA GLY A 382 -19.17 -2.71 -20.18
C GLY A 382 -18.84 -3.14 -18.76
N VAL A 383 -19.85 -3.37 -17.92
CA VAL A 383 -19.69 -3.88 -16.55
C VAL A 383 -20.09 -5.34 -16.51
N GLY A 384 -19.22 -6.20 -15.99
CA GLY A 384 -19.52 -7.61 -15.77
C GLY A 384 -19.44 -8.02 -14.31
N PHE A 385 -20.21 -9.05 -14.00
CA PHE A 385 -20.31 -9.63 -12.68
C PHE A 385 -20.37 -11.15 -12.83
N SER A 386 -19.50 -11.87 -12.15
CA SER A 386 -19.53 -13.34 -12.14
C SER A 386 -19.34 -13.90 -10.74
N GLY A 387 -20.02 -14.99 -10.45
CA GLY A 387 -19.90 -15.75 -9.22
C GLY A 387 -19.49 -17.19 -9.53
N LEU A 388 -18.39 -17.66 -8.94
CA LEU A 388 -17.84 -18.99 -9.16
C LEU A 388 -17.69 -19.76 -7.85
N GLY A 389 -18.33 -20.92 -7.77
CA GLY A 389 -18.04 -21.92 -6.75
C GLY A 389 -16.81 -22.74 -7.13
N LYS A 390 -15.86 -22.87 -6.20
CA LYS A 390 -14.60 -23.59 -6.41
C LYS A 390 -14.42 -24.70 -5.39
N VAL A 391 -13.95 -25.84 -5.87
CA VAL A 391 -13.39 -26.91 -5.05
C VAL A 391 -11.90 -26.97 -5.35
N ARG A 392 -11.03 -26.76 -4.35
CA ARG A 392 -9.57 -26.79 -4.52
C ARG A 392 -8.96 -27.90 -3.66
N TRP A 393 -8.05 -28.65 -4.26
CA TRP A 393 -7.21 -29.64 -3.61
C TRP A 393 -5.76 -29.16 -3.60
N PHE A 394 -5.23 -28.91 -2.40
CA PHE A 394 -3.85 -28.53 -2.11
C PHE A 394 -2.96 -29.76 -2.01
N LEU A 395 -1.92 -29.81 -2.83
CA LEU A 395 -1.05 -30.98 -2.99
C LEU A 395 -0.09 -31.16 -1.81
N THR A 396 0.36 -30.05 -1.19
CA THR A 396 1.31 -30.05 -0.09
C THR A 396 0.66 -29.84 1.28
N GLY A 397 -0.64 -29.54 1.33
CA GLY A 397 -1.39 -29.25 2.56
C GLY A 397 -1.31 -27.78 3.02
N ARG A 398 -2.17 -27.38 3.96
CA ARG A 398 -2.35 -25.96 4.36
C ARG A 398 -1.16 -25.33 5.09
N LYS A 399 -0.30 -26.14 5.73
CA LYS A 399 0.74 -25.66 6.66
C LYS A 399 2.05 -25.29 5.98
N GLU A 400 2.23 -25.69 4.73
CA GLU A 400 3.45 -25.44 3.98
C GLU A 400 3.53 -23.98 3.50
N LEU A 401 4.76 -23.47 3.35
CA LEU A 401 5.00 -22.13 2.82
C LEU A 401 4.50 -22.00 1.37
N PHE A 402 4.75 -23.03 0.55
CA PHE A 402 4.32 -23.12 -0.84
C PHE A 402 3.23 -24.19 -0.98
N ARG A 403 2.06 -23.76 -1.47
CA ARG A 403 0.84 -24.54 -1.47
C ARG A 403 0.22 -24.57 -2.87
N PRO A 404 0.75 -25.40 -3.78
CA PRO A 404 0.13 -25.61 -5.08
C PRO A 404 -1.19 -26.35 -4.92
N TYR A 405 -2.17 -25.97 -5.73
CA TYR A 405 -3.49 -26.58 -5.73
C TYR A 405 -4.06 -26.72 -7.14
N MET A 406 -5.00 -27.65 -7.27
CA MET A 406 -5.80 -27.85 -8.47
C MET A 406 -7.24 -28.18 -8.09
N GLY A 407 -8.17 -28.03 -9.02
CA GLY A 407 -9.57 -28.22 -8.68
C GLY A 407 -10.56 -27.99 -9.81
N GLY A 408 -11.83 -27.92 -9.42
CA GLY A 408 -12.95 -27.64 -10.32
C GLY A 408 -13.64 -26.33 -9.97
N VAL A 409 -14.24 -25.72 -10.98
CA VAL A 409 -15.03 -24.49 -10.84
C VAL A 409 -16.36 -24.62 -11.57
N LEU A 410 -17.42 -24.10 -10.95
CA LEU A 410 -18.76 -24.02 -11.51
C LEU A 410 -19.42 -22.73 -11.05
N GLY A 411 -20.08 -22.02 -11.96
CA GLY A 411 -20.83 -20.83 -11.59
C GLY A 411 -21.44 -20.15 -12.80
N GLY A 412 -21.55 -18.83 -12.72
CA GLY A 412 -22.17 -18.06 -13.77
C GLY A 412 -22.06 -16.57 -13.58
N GLY A 413 -22.43 -15.82 -14.61
CA GLY A 413 -22.31 -14.38 -14.62
C GLY A 413 -22.40 -13.75 -15.99
N LEU A 414 -22.30 -12.43 -16.00
CA LEU A 414 -22.13 -11.63 -17.19
C LEU A 414 -20.64 -11.39 -17.38
N MET A 415 -20.10 -11.85 -18.51
CA MET A 415 -18.73 -11.58 -18.93
C MET A 415 -18.69 -10.96 -20.32
N TRP A 416 -17.79 -9.99 -20.47
CA TRP A 416 -17.56 -9.21 -21.66
C TRP A 416 -16.12 -9.34 -22.13
N HIS A 417 -15.91 -9.32 -23.44
CA HIS A 417 -14.59 -9.22 -24.07
C HIS A 417 -14.54 -8.06 -25.03
N SER A 418 -13.38 -7.39 -25.09
CA SER A 418 -13.12 -6.34 -26.07
C SER A 418 -12.37 -6.92 -27.26
N TRP A 419 -12.90 -6.70 -28.47
CA TRP A 419 -12.27 -7.16 -29.71
C TRP A 419 -12.38 -6.12 -30.81
N GLN A 420 -11.40 -6.12 -31.73
CA GLN A 420 -11.38 -5.19 -32.85
C GLN A 420 -12.39 -5.62 -33.91
N VAL A 421 -13.26 -4.68 -34.30
CA VAL A 421 -14.34 -4.93 -35.27
C VAL A 421 -14.01 -4.40 -36.67
N ASP A 422 -13.11 -3.41 -36.76
CA ASP A 422 -12.64 -2.85 -38.04
C ASP A 422 -11.12 -2.98 -38.15
N GLU A 423 -10.66 -3.88 -39.04
CA GLU A 423 -9.23 -4.09 -39.32
C GLU A 423 -8.53 -2.84 -39.88
N ASN A 424 -9.27 -1.89 -40.47
CA ASN A 424 -8.73 -0.69 -41.10
C ASN A 424 -8.81 0.58 -40.24
N LEU A 425 -9.67 0.60 -39.21
CA LEU A 425 -9.82 1.76 -38.30
C LEU A 425 -9.42 1.49 -36.85
N GLY A 426 -9.13 0.23 -36.48
CA GLY A 426 -8.60 -0.13 -35.16
C GLY A 426 -9.57 0.04 -34.00
N LYS A 427 -10.88 0.17 -34.27
CA LYS A 427 -11.90 0.37 -33.25
C LYS A 427 -12.26 -0.95 -32.55
N THR A 428 -12.46 -0.86 -31.24
CA THR A 428 -12.81 -1.98 -30.36
C THR A 428 -14.28 -1.95 -29.95
N ASP A 429 -14.89 -3.12 -29.87
CA ASP A 429 -16.26 -3.32 -29.40
C ASP A 429 -16.33 -4.47 -28.38
N ILE A 430 -17.45 -4.57 -27.67
CA ILE A 430 -17.65 -5.55 -26.61
C ILE A 430 -18.61 -6.67 -27.01
N PHE A 431 -18.21 -7.89 -26.62
CA PHE A 431 -18.91 -9.13 -26.92
C PHE A 431 -19.30 -9.82 -25.62
N GLN A 432 -20.58 -10.17 -25.48
CA GLN A 432 -21.11 -10.85 -24.31
C GLN A 432 -20.94 -12.37 -24.42
N HIS A 433 -20.58 -13.03 -23.33
CA HIS A 433 -20.57 -14.48 -23.23
C HIS A 433 -21.85 -15.04 -22.61
N GLY A 434 -22.00 -16.37 -22.69
CA GLY A 434 -23.02 -17.11 -21.96
C GLY A 434 -22.91 -16.93 -20.44
N PHE A 435 -23.93 -17.39 -19.73
CA PHE A 435 -24.09 -17.14 -18.30
C PHE A 435 -23.73 -18.34 -17.42
N ILE A 436 -23.49 -19.52 -17.98
CA ILE A 436 -23.08 -20.72 -17.22
C ILE A 436 -21.61 -20.98 -17.48
N MET A 437 -20.84 -21.14 -16.41
CA MET A 437 -19.39 -21.29 -16.43
C MET A 437 -18.99 -22.58 -15.73
N ALA A 438 -18.22 -23.45 -16.37
CA ALA A 438 -17.70 -24.66 -15.76
C ALA A 438 -16.28 -24.94 -16.24
N GLY A 439 -15.41 -25.43 -15.36
CA GLY A 439 -14.02 -25.62 -15.73
C GLY A 439 -13.12 -26.18 -14.64
N ALA A 440 -11.83 -26.01 -14.86
CA ALA A 440 -10.78 -26.39 -13.92
C ALA A 440 -10.07 -25.15 -13.38
N THR A 441 -9.53 -25.28 -12.16
CA THR A 441 -8.75 -24.23 -11.50
C THR A 441 -7.40 -24.79 -11.09
N PHE A 442 -6.34 -24.00 -11.26
CA PHE A 442 -4.97 -24.34 -10.90
C PHE A 442 -4.32 -23.12 -10.26
N GLY A 443 -3.45 -23.32 -9.29
CA GLY A 443 -2.77 -22.18 -8.70
C GLY A 443 -1.83 -22.57 -7.59
N PHE A 444 -1.33 -21.56 -6.91
CA PHE A 444 -0.52 -21.75 -5.71
C PHE A 444 -0.71 -20.61 -4.74
N GLN A 445 -0.46 -20.89 -3.47
CA GLN A 445 -0.34 -19.88 -2.42
C GLN A 445 1.08 -19.90 -1.85
N VAL A 446 1.65 -18.72 -1.61
CA VAL A 446 2.94 -18.54 -0.94
C VAL A 446 2.73 -17.68 0.30
N GLY A 447 3.04 -18.22 1.48
CA GLY A 447 2.98 -17.46 2.72
C GLY A 447 2.61 -18.33 3.92
N SER A 448 2.16 -17.68 4.98
CA SER A 448 1.79 -18.35 6.22
C SER A 448 0.36 -18.94 6.14
N PRO A 449 -0.05 -19.75 7.14
CA PRO A 449 -1.44 -20.16 7.28
C PRO A 449 -2.43 -19.01 7.48
N THR A 450 -1.98 -17.86 8.00
CA THR A 450 -2.83 -16.71 8.31
C THR A 450 -2.86 -15.64 7.22
N ALA A 451 -1.78 -15.50 6.45
CA ALA A 451 -1.66 -14.54 5.36
C ALA A 451 -0.77 -15.11 4.26
N ALA A 452 -1.26 -15.10 3.03
CA ALA A 452 -0.49 -15.56 1.88
C ALA A 452 -0.84 -14.80 0.61
N PHE A 453 0.10 -14.76 -0.31
CA PHE A 453 -0.14 -14.37 -1.68
C PHE A 453 -0.67 -15.57 -2.47
N TYR A 454 -1.57 -15.35 -3.43
CA TYR A 454 -2.03 -16.41 -4.34
C TYR A 454 -1.93 -15.97 -5.79
N ILE A 455 -1.68 -16.96 -6.65
CA ILE A 455 -1.91 -16.88 -8.09
C ILE A 455 -2.81 -18.05 -8.47
N ASN A 456 -3.84 -17.75 -9.23
CA ASN A 456 -4.88 -18.67 -9.66
C ASN A 456 -5.13 -18.53 -11.15
N LEU A 457 -5.33 -19.65 -11.83
CA LEU A 457 -5.70 -19.74 -13.23
C LEU A 457 -6.96 -20.61 -13.32
N ASP A 458 -8.04 -20.03 -13.83
CA ASP A 458 -9.29 -20.74 -14.10
C ASP A 458 -9.44 -20.94 -15.61
N ALA A 459 -9.47 -22.19 -16.06
CA ALA A 459 -9.75 -22.56 -17.44
C ALA A 459 -11.22 -22.98 -17.54
N ILE A 460 -12.05 -22.12 -18.12
CA ILE A 460 -13.51 -22.15 -18.04
C ILE A 460 -14.13 -22.28 -19.43
N GLY A 461 -15.04 -23.22 -19.60
CA GLY A 461 -16.00 -23.23 -20.71
C GLY A 461 -17.28 -22.48 -20.33
N ILE A 462 -17.79 -21.66 -21.24
CA ILE A 462 -18.98 -20.83 -21.02
C ILE A 462 -20.10 -21.26 -21.99
N PHE A 463 -21.31 -21.43 -21.46
CA PHE A 463 -22.50 -21.97 -22.15
C PHE A 463 -23.76 -21.20 -21.71
N PRO A 464 -24.95 -21.36 -22.33
CA PRO A 464 -25.26 -22.18 -23.52
C PRO A 464 -25.41 -21.39 -24.82
N GLN A 465 -25.50 -20.05 -24.80
CA GLN A 465 -25.77 -19.27 -26.02
C GLN A 465 -24.64 -19.41 -27.05
N GLN A 466 -23.38 -19.34 -26.63
CA GLN A 466 -22.18 -19.55 -27.44
C GLN A 466 -21.13 -20.28 -26.60
N ALA A 467 -20.79 -21.52 -26.99
CA ALA A 467 -19.73 -22.30 -26.36
C ALA A 467 -18.39 -21.60 -26.60
N THR A 468 -17.83 -21.02 -25.55
CA THR A 468 -16.57 -20.26 -25.61
C THR A 468 -15.64 -20.75 -24.52
N PHE A 469 -14.34 -20.60 -24.75
CA PHE A 469 -13.31 -20.96 -23.80
C PHE A 469 -12.67 -19.70 -23.24
N HIS A 470 -12.43 -19.67 -21.94
CA HIS A 470 -11.92 -18.52 -21.21
C HIS A 470 -10.83 -18.96 -20.24
N ILE A 471 -9.74 -18.20 -20.18
CA ILE A 471 -8.68 -18.34 -19.19
C ILE A 471 -8.72 -17.07 -18.34
N ASP A 472 -9.12 -17.20 -17.09
CA ASP A 472 -8.99 -16.14 -16.10
C ASP A 472 -7.73 -16.37 -15.26
N ILE A 473 -6.97 -15.31 -15.04
CA ILE A 473 -5.87 -15.25 -14.10
C ILE A 473 -6.29 -14.32 -12.96
N SER A 474 -6.13 -14.79 -11.73
CA SER A 474 -6.28 -13.94 -10.56
C SER A 474 -5.08 -14.01 -9.63
N ALA A 475 -4.78 -12.87 -9.03
CA ALA A 475 -3.68 -12.74 -8.09
C ALA A 475 -4.06 -11.77 -6.97
N GLY A 476 -3.58 -12.06 -5.76
CA GLY A 476 -3.91 -11.23 -4.61
C GLY A 476 -3.48 -11.84 -3.28
N LEU A 477 -4.17 -11.43 -2.23
CA LEU A 477 -3.93 -11.83 -0.86
C LEU A 477 -5.01 -12.79 -0.36
N VAL A 478 -4.60 -13.74 0.48
CA VAL A 478 -5.44 -14.66 1.23
C VAL A 478 -5.24 -14.35 2.70
N LEU A 479 -6.33 -14.07 3.40
CA LEU A 479 -6.32 -13.80 4.84
C LEU A 479 -7.18 -14.85 5.55
N ALA A 480 -6.63 -15.55 6.54
CA ALA A 480 -7.37 -16.58 7.28
C ALA A 480 -7.90 -16.02 8.61
N PHE A 481 -9.14 -16.37 8.99
CA PHE A 481 -9.80 -15.84 10.21
C PHE A 481 -10.75 -16.83 10.91
#